data_AF-T2GG89-F1
#
_entry.id   AF-T2GG89-F1
#
_cell.length_a   1.000
_cell.length_b   1.000
_cell.length_c   1.000
_cell.angle_alpha   90.00
_cell.angle_beta   90.00
_cell.angle_gamma   90.00
#
_symmetry.space_group_name_H-M   'P 1'
#
loop_
_entity.id
_entity.type
_entity.pdbx_description
1 polymer ?
#
loop_
_entity_poly.entity_id
_entity_poly.type
_entity_poly.pdbx_seq_one_letter_code
_entity_poly.pdbx_strand_id
1 'polypeptide(L)' 'MAMEDEANIRAGLWELWDDPAAPGTGTPLHSATLLTTEVNVLVAPIHDRMPVILSPFPGESMRKESVGTGVNKAGNEAF' A
#
# COMPACT_ATOMS: atom_id res chain seq x y z
N MET A 1 -18.49 -18.42 16.31
CA MET A 1 -17.53 -18.58 15.21
C MET A 1 -16.71 -17.30 15.20
N ALA A 2 -15.65 -17.28 16.00
CA ALA A 2 -14.72 -16.15 16.01
C ALA A 2 -13.99 -16.19 14.67
N MET A 3 -14.06 -15.09 13.92
CA MET A 3 -13.18 -14.88 12.79
C MET A 3 -11.78 -14.72 13.40
N GLU A 4 -11.04 -15.82 13.45
CA GLU A 4 -9.70 -15.88 14.01
C GLU A 4 -8.83 -14.86 13.26
N ASP A 5 -8.01 -14.13 14.01
CA ASP A 5 -7.21 -12.96 13.65
C ASP A 5 -6.09 -13.29 12.63
N GLU A 6 -6.45 -13.89 11.49
CA GLU A 6 -5.53 -14.07 10.38
C GLU A 6 -5.32 -12.72 9.70
N ALA A 7 -4.06 -12.26 9.70
CA ALA A 7 -3.67 -11.05 9.01
C ALA A 7 -4.00 -11.15 7.52
N ASN A 8 -5.09 -10.51 7.10
CA ASN A 8 -5.47 -10.39 5.71
C ASN A 8 -4.57 -9.37 5.01
N ILE A 9 -3.41 -9.81 4.56
CA ILE A 9 -2.44 -8.97 3.85
C ILE A 9 -3.00 -8.62 2.46
N ARG A 10 -3.01 -7.32 2.12
CA ARG A 10 -3.48 -6.80 0.84
C ARG A 10 -2.38 -6.00 0.16
N ALA A 11 -2.30 -6.12 -1.16
CA ALA A 11 -1.34 -5.34 -1.93
C ALA A 11 -1.79 -3.88 -2.03
N GLY A 12 -0.82 -2.98 -1.91
CA GLY A 12 -1.05 -1.54 -1.99
C GLY A 12 0.21 -0.79 -2.36
N LEU A 13 0.04 0.47 -2.74
CA LEU A 13 1.11 1.44 -2.90
C LEU A 13 1.02 2.46 -1.77
N TRP A 14 2.14 3.10 -1.45
CA TRP A 14 2.19 4.14 -0.44
C TRP A 14 3.13 5.26 -0.89
N GLU A 15 2.91 6.45 -0.36
CA GLU A 15 3.78 7.60 -0.60
C GLU A 15 3.85 8.52 0.63
N LEU A 16 4.91 9.33 0.67
CA LEU A 16 5.06 10.48 1.54
C LEU A 16 4.95 11.74 0.68
N TRP A 17 4.13 12.68 1.14
CA TRP A 17 3.97 13.96 0.48
C TRP A 17 4.37 15.09 1.43
N ASP A 18 5.37 15.87 1.01
CA ASP A 18 5.78 17.08 1.71
C ASP A 18 4.92 18.28 1.25
N ASP A 19 4.40 19.05 2.21
CA ASP A 19 3.61 20.23 1.89
C ASP A 19 4.49 21.34 1.26
N PRO A 20 4.27 21.69 -0.03
CA PRO A 20 5.05 22.73 -0.67
C PRO A 20 4.81 24.12 -0.07
N ALA A 21 3.72 24.33 0.69
CA ALA A 21 3.44 25.57 1.40
C ALA A 21 4.20 25.69 2.74
N ALA A 22 4.74 24.60 3.28
CA ALA A 22 5.51 24.57 4.53
C ALA A 22 6.86 23.82 4.39
N PRO A 23 7.80 24.32 3.56
CA PRO A 23 9.04 23.61 3.28
C PRO A 23 9.90 23.42 4.54
N GLY A 24 10.25 22.17 4.84
CA GLY A 24 11.13 21.81 5.97
C GLY A 24 10.53 21.99 7.37
N THR A 25 9.28 22.45 7.47
CA THR A 25 8.58 22.66 8.74
C THR A 25 7.24 21.94 8.82
N GLY A 26 6.65 21.57 7.68
CA GLY A 26 5.44 20.77 7.61
C GLY A 26 5.68 19.30 8.01
N THR A 27 4.66 18.67 8.58
CA THR A 27 4.65 17.21 8.80
C THR A 27 4.31 16.52 7.48
N PRO A 28 5.14 15.57 7.00
CA PRO A 28 4.84 14.82 5.78
C PRO A 28 3.51 14.07 5.89
N LEU A 29 2.71 14.10 4.83
CA LEU A 29 1.49 13.30 4.73
C LEU A 29 1.85 11.88 4.29
N HIS A 30 1.50 10.91 5.12
CA HIS A 30 1.57 9.50 4.77
C HIS A 30 0.26 9.09 4.12
N SER A 31 0.33 8.56 2.89
CA SER A 31 -0.85 8.05 2.21
C SER A 31 -0.59 6.68 1.59
N ALA A 32 -1.66 5.92 1.40
CA ALA A 32 -1.61 4.61 0.79
C ALA A 32 -2.90 4.32 0.00
N THR A 33 -2.78 3.45 -0.99
CA THR A 33 -3.90 2.97 -1.80
C THR A 33 -3.85 1.46 -1.94
N LEU A 34 -5.02 0.83 -2.05
CA LEU A 34 -5.13 -0.61 -2.26
C LEU A 34 -5.19 -0.92 -3.75
N LEU A 35 -4.44 -1.95 -4.17
CA LEU A 35 -4.60 -2.53 -5.50
C LEU A 35 -5.85 -3.39 -5.53
N THR A 36 -6.60 -3.27 -6.63
CA THR A 36 -7.79 -4.09 -6.88
C THR A 36 -7.61 -4.97 -8.09
N THR A 37 -8.34 -6.08 -8.12
CA THR A 37 -8.40 -7.05 -9.21
C THR A 37 -9.84 -7.45 -9.49
N GLU A 38 -10.04 -8.24 -10.54
CA GLU A 38 -11.31 -8.88 -10.86
C GLU A 38 -11.78 -9.79 -9.72
N VAL A 39 -13.09 -9.90 -9.57
CA VAL A 39 -13.71 -10.66 -8.48
C VAL A 39 -13.72 -12.15 -8.76
N ASN A 40 -13.56 -12.92 -7.68
CA ASN A 40 -13.85 -14.34 -7.69
C ASN A 40 -15.37 -14.59 -7.57
N VAL A 41 -15.78 -15.86 -7.77
CA VAL A 41 -17.19 -16.27 -7.74
C VAL A 41 -17.90 -16.00 -6.41
N LEU A 42 -17.15 -15.95 -5.30
CA LEU A 42 -17.71 -15.69 -3.97
C LEU A 42 -18.06 -14.21 -3.79
N VAL A 43 -17.25 -13.32 -4.36
CA VAL A 43 -17.39 -11.85 -4.20
C VAL A 43 -18.25 -11.23 -5.30
N ALA A 44 -18.35 -11.86 -6.48
CA ALA A 44 -19.10 -11.34 -7.63
C ALA A 44 -20.56 -10.92 -7.34
N PRO A 45 -21.34 -11.60 -6.47
CA PRO A 45 -22.70 -11.14 -6.15
C PRO A 45 -22.75 -9.82 -5.35
N ILE A 46 -21.62 -9.37 -4.81
CA ILE A 46 -21.52 -8.20 -3.93
C ILE A 46 -20.95 -6.99 -4.68
N HIS A 47 -19.89 -7.19 -5.47
CA HIS A 47 -19.21 -6.11 -6.20
C HIS A 47 -18.38 -6.66 -7.37
N ASP A 48 -17.94 -5.80 -8.29
CA ASP A 48 -17.17 -6.17 -9.50
C ASP A 48 -15.65 -6.17 -9.30
N ARG A 49 -15.17 -5.71 -8.14
CA ARG A 49 -13.74 -5.59 -7.80
C ARG A 49 -13.45 -6.11 -6.40
N MET A 50 -12.33 -6.81 -6.25
CA MET A 50 -11.79 -7.23 -4.95
C MET A 50 -10.38 -6.69 -4.74
N PRO A 51 -9.92 -6.52 -3.49
CA PRO A 51 -8.51 -6.24 -3.22
C PRO A 51 -7.62 -7.40 -3.70
N VAL A 52 -6.40 -7.10 -4.09
CA VAL A 52 -5.37 -8.14 -4.29
C VAL A 52 -4.97 -8.67 -2.92
N ILE A 53 -5.37 -9.91 -2.61
CA ILE A 53 -5.06 -10.59 -1.34
C ILE A 53 -3.76 -11.37 -1.51
N LEU A 54 -2.84 -11.19 -0.57
CA LEU A 54 -1.52 -11.81 -0.61
C LEU A 54 -1.50 -13.02 0.33
N SER A 55 -1.02 -14.16 -0.16
CA SER A 55 -0.78 -15.32 0.68
C SER A 55 0.42 -15.06 1.61
N PRO A 56 0.38 -15.50 2.87
CA PRO A 56 1.54 -15.45 3.73
C PRO A 56 2.65 -16.33 3.12
N PHE A 57 3.76 -15.72 2.71
CA PHE A 57 4.89 -16.42 2.11
C PHE A 57 5.90 -16.79 3.22
N PRO A 58 6.37 -18.05 3.33
CA PRO A 58 7.25 -18.49 4.42
C PRO A 58 8.70 -17.98 4.37
N GLY A 59 9.03 -17.05 3.47
CA GLY A 59 10.37 -16.46 3.35
C GLY A 59 10.31 -15.05 2.73
N GLU A 60 10.74 -14.04 3.49
CA GLU A 60 11.04 -12.67 3.06
C GLU A 60 10.77 -12.33 1.58
N SER A 61 9.54 -11.95 1.22
CA SER A 61 9.32 -11.30 -0.08
C SER A 61 8.11 -10.38 -0.16
N MET A 62 7.58 -9.91 0.97
CA MET A 62 7.09 -8.51 0.99
C MET A 62 8.32 -7.66 1.21
N ARG A 63 9.16 -7.53 0.17
CA ARG A 63 10.30 -6.64 0.26
C ARG A 63 9.75 -5.25 0.51
N LYS A 64 10.14 -4.67 1.64
CA LYS A 64 10.12 -3.23 1.93
C LYS A 64 11.01 -2.43 0.95
N GLU A 65 11.21 -2.91 -0.27
CA GLU A 65 11.99 -2.19 -1.25
C GLU A 65 11.03 -1.23 -1.94
N SER A 66 11.05 -0.01 -1.42
CA SER A 66 10.81 1.24 -2.12
C SER A 66 11.59 1.23 -3.45
N VAL A 67 11.14 0.51 -4.48
CA VAL A 67 11.51 0.83 -5.87
C VAL A 67 10.70 2.05 -6.29
N GLY A 68 11.00 3.14 -5.60
CA GLY A 68 10.66 4.48 -5.95
C GLY A 68 11.91 5.27 -5.69
N THR A 69 12.80 5.38 -6.68
CA THR A 69 13.78 6.47 -6.77
C THR A 69 13.06 7.80 -7.01
N GLY A 70 11.96 8.03 -6.29
CA GLY A 70 11.19 9.25 -6.27
C GLY A 70 12.02 10.27 -5.52
N VAL A 71 12.95 10.87 -6.24
CA VAL A 71 13.59 12.11 -5.86
C VAL A 71 12.46 13.07 -5.48
N ASN A 72 12.40 13.50 -4.23
CA ASN A 72 11.45 14.57 -3.88
C ASN A 72 11.79 15.83 -4.71
N LYS A 73 10.91 16.84 -4.76
CA LYS A 73 11.21 18.10 -5.48
C LYS A 73 12.54 18.76 -5.04
N ALA A 74 13.10 18.35 -3.90
CA ALA A 74 14.36 18.82 -3.33
C ALA A 74 15.60 18.00 -3.73
N GLY A 75 15.49 16.92 -4.52
CA GLY A 75 16.67 16.20 -5.02
C GLY A 75 17.11 15.00 -4.17
N ASN A 76 16.38 14.63 -3.11
CA ASN A 76 16.85 13.66 -2.12
C ASN A 76 16.12 12.32 -2.24
N GLU A 77 16.83 11.22 -1.91
CA GLU A 77 16.27 9.87 -1.83
C GLU A 77 15.24 9.80 -0.68
N ALA A 78 14.01 9.42 -1.01
CA ALA A 78 13.01 9.06 -0.01
C ALA A 78 13.25 7.58 0.39
N PHE A 79 13.37 7.34 1.71
CA PHE A 79 13.72 6.07 2.34
C PHE A 79 12.92 4.85 1.84
#